data_AF-B1HXF7-F1
#
_entry.id   AF-B1HXF7-F1
#
_cell.length_a   1.000
_cell.length_b   1.000
_cell.length_c   1.000
_cell.angle_alpha   90.00
_cell.angle_beta   90.00
_cell.angle_gamma   90.00
#
_symmetry.space_group_name_H-M   'P 1'
#
loop_
_entity.id
_entity.type
_entity.pdbx_description
1 polymer ?
#
loop_
_entity_poly.entity_id
_entity_poly.type
_entity_poly.pdbx_seq_one_letter_code
_entity_poly.pdbx_strand_id
1 'polypeptide(L)'
;MDDYLQTRGKLTMSNELNSCTKDILEQYITMLRDWIPTDSSVAIAVDNSYIFIHPRHHSVHLEVGQQVLPGSIADQVLRTQKKTETILDNLSCDTPFYGIGYPILIQDEPAALVVILPSTFTTKKTEAFEFITGKQDEEWNPVAINKVSHIESLQKKTWFYVEREQFKTNITLKELQIRLPSYFIRIHRSYIVNIYFIKKNGA
;
A
#
# COMPACT_ATOMS: atom_id res chain seq x y z
N MET A 1 -35.12 2.78 43.40
CA MET A 1 -35.59 1.78 42.41
C MET A 1 -35.52 2.33 40.99
N ASP A 2 -35.50 3.66 40.82
CA ASP A 2 -35.45 4.33 39.52
C ASP A 2 -34.08 4.32 38.82
N ASP A 3 -32.97 4.27 39.58
CA ASP A 3 -31.61 4.32 39.02
C ASP A 3 -31.22 3.04 38.24
N TYR A 4 -31.84 1.90 38.58
CA TYR A 4 -31.60 0.60 37.93
C TYR A 4 -32.27 0.49 36.55
N LEU A 5 -33.41 1.15 36.36
CA LEU A 5 -34.14 1.17 35.09
C LEU A 5 -33.52 2.15 34.10
N GLN A 6 -33.00 3.27 34.60
CA GLN A 6 -32.34 4.29 33.77
C GLN A 6 -30.98 3.81 33.23
N THR A 7 -30.24 3.03 34.03
CA THR A 7 -28.99 2.40 33.62
C THR A 7 -29.22 1.28 32.59
N ARG A 8 -30.26 0.44 32.76
CA ARG A 8 -30.63 -0.58 31.76
C ARG A 8 -31.09 0.04 30.43
N GLY A 9 -31.92 1.08 30.45
CA GLY A 9 -32.36 1.75 29.22
C GLY A 9 -31.22 2.37 28.41
N LYS A 10 -30.19 2.90 29.08
CA LYS A 10 -29.01 3.49 28.44
C LYS A 10 -28.06 2.42 27.84
N LEU A 11 -27.89 1.29 28.51
CA LEU A 11 -27.09 0.14 28.03
C LEU A 11 -27.76 -0.62 26.86
N THR A 12 -29.09 -0.70 26.83
CA THR A 12 -29.82 -1.33 25.72
C THR A 12 -29.80 -0.45 24.46
N MET A 13 -30.01 0.87 24.62
CA MET A 13 -29.91 1.84 23.52
C MET A 13 -28.49 1.94 22.92
N SER A 14 -27.43 1.88 23.75
CA SER A 14 -26.05 1.88 23.24
C SER A 14 -25.73 0.62 22.44
N ASN A 15 -26.26 -0.55 22.84
CA ASN A 15 -26.01 -1.80 22.11
C ASN A 15 -26.78 -1.89 20.78
N GLU A 16 -28.01 -1.37 20.72
CA GLU A 16 -28.77 -1.32 19.45
C GLU A 16 -28.19 -0.28 18.47
N LEU A 17 -27.72 0.87 18.97
CA LEU A 17 -27.02 1.86 18.15
C LEU A 17 -25.70 1.31 17.60
N ASN A 18 -24.99 0.50 18.39
CA ASN A 18 -23.77 -0.19 17.95
C ASN A 18 -24.04 -1.27 16.90
N SER A 19 -25.17 -2.00 17.02
CA SER A 19 -25.60 -2.98 16.02
C SER A 19 -25.94 -2.31 14.69
N CYS A 20 -26.78 -1.28 14.70
CA CYS A 20 -27.20 -0.54 13.51
C CYS A 20 -26.01 0.11 12.78
N THR A 21 -25.08 0.71 13.55
CA THR A 21 -23.85 1.30 13.00
C THR A 21 -22.99 0.25 12.30
N LYS A 22 -22.87 -0.94 12.91
CA LYS A 22 -22.14 -2.07 12.33
C LYS A 22 -22.79 -2.57 11.05
N ASP A 23 -24.12 -2.69 11.02
CA ASP A 23 -24.87 -3.13 9.84
C ASP A 23 -24.71 -2.16 8.66
N ILE A 24 -24.78 -0.85 8.93
CA ILE A 24 -24.55 0.20 7.93
C ILE A 24 -23.11 0.13 7.41
N LEU A 25 -22.14 -0.05 8.29
CA LEU A 25 -20.72 -0.17 7.92
C LEU A 25 -20.46 -1.39 7.02
N GLU A 26 -21.02 -2.54 7.38
CA GLU A 26 -20.97 -3.77 6.58
C GLU A 26 -21.59 -3.55 5.19
N GLN A 27 -22.72 -2.82 5.09
CA GLN A 27 -23.33 -2.49 3.81
C GLN A 27 -22.44 -1.59 2.95
N TYR A 28 -21.86 -0.52 3.51
CA TYR A 28 -20.93 0.35 2.80
C TYR A 28 -19.69 -0.39 2.31
N ILE A 29 -19.14 -1.28 3.14
CA ILE A 29 -17.98 -2.10 2.77
C ILE A 29 -18.37 -3.09 1.68
N THR A 30 -19.58 -3.64 1.73
CA THR A 30 -20.10 -4.51 0.67
C THR A 30 -20.17 -3.78 -0.67
N MET A 31 -20.65 -2.53 -0.70
CA MET A 31 -20.65 -1.72 -1.92
C MET A 31 -19.23 -1.35 -2.38
N LEU A 32 -18.34 -0.99 -1.45
CA LEU A 32 -16.94 -0.66 -1.74
C LEU A 32 -16.21 -1.84 -2.40
N ARG A 33 -16.58 -3.07 -2.04
CA ARG A 33 -15.98 -4.29 -2.59
C ARG A 33 -16.21 -4.44 -4.10
N ASP A 34 -17.28 -3.89 -4.65
CA ASP A 34 -17.53 -3.92 -6.09
C ASP A 34 -16.61 -2.96 -6.87
N TRP A 35 -15.96 -2.02 -6.16
CA TRP A 35 -15.14 -0.95 -6.74
C TRP A 35 -13.63 -1.18 -6.54
N ILE A 36 -13.23 -2.18 -5.76
CA ILE A 36 -11.83 -2.51 -5.48
C ILE A 36 -11.48 -3.92 -6.02
N PRO A 37 -10.20 -4.19 -6.35
CA PRO A 37 -9.76 -5.52 -6.76
C PRO A 37 -10.12 -6.60 -5.75
N THR A 38 -10.46 -7.80 -6.23
CA THR A 38 -10.97 -8.90 -5.41
C THR A 38 -9.98 -9.44 -4.37
N ASP A 39 -8.69 -9.17 -4.52
CA ASP A 39 -7.58 -9.52 -3.63
C ASP A 39 -7.19 -8.38 -2.67
N SER A 40 -7.98 -7.30 -2.62
CA SER A 40 -7.78 -6.17 -1.72
C SER A 40 -8.30 -6.46 -0.32
N SER A 41 -7.59 -5.97 0.69
CA SER A 41 -8.03 -6.01 2.09
C SER A 41 -8.57 -4.64 2.51
N VAL A 42 -9.58 -4.62 3.37
CA VAL A 42 -10.16 -3.39 3.93
C VAL A 42 -10.12 -3.48 5.45
N ALA A 43 -9.74 -2.39 6.12
CA ALA A 43 -9.72 -2.30 7.57
C ALA A 43 -10.24 -0.94 8.03
N ILE A 44 -10.82 -0.88 9.22
CA ILE A 44 -11.31 0.36 9.83
C ILE A 44 -10.75 0.46 11.24
N ALA A 45 -10.17 1.62 11.54
CA ALA A 45 -9.66 1.95 12.85
C ALA A 45 -10.41 3.12 13.47
N VAL A 46 -10.76 2.99 14.75
CA VAL A 46 -11.40 4.00 15.61
C VAL A 46 -10.68 3.98 16.94
N ASP A 47 -10.45 5.16 17.53
CA ASP A 47 -9.84 5.30 18.85
C ASP A 47 -8.60 4.41 19.05
N ASN A 48 -7.66 4.52 18.10
CA ASN A 48 -6.39 3.79 18.09
C ASN A 48 -6.50 2.25 18.01
N SER A 49 -7.64 1.68 17.62
CA SER A 49 -7.81 0.23 17.45
C SER A 49 -8.59 -0.14 16.18
N TYR A 50 -8.28 -1.29 15.58
CA TYR A 50 -9.02 -1.80 14.44
C TYR A 50 -10.34 -2.43 14.88
N ILE A 51 -11.48 -1.91 14.40
CA ILE A 51 -12.82 -2.42 14.78
C ILE A 51 -13.43 -3.31 13.70
N PHE A 52 -12.90 -3.25 12.47
CA PHE A 52 -13.34 -4.05 11.35
C PHE A 52 -12.16 -4.39 10.46
N ILE A 53 -12.09 -5.63 10.01
CA ILE A 53 -11.09 -6.09 9.04
C ILE A 53 -11.74 -7.12 8.12
N HIS A 54 -11.57 -6.92 6.83
CA HIS A 54 -11.89 -7.89 5.79
C HIS A 54 -10.58 -8.29 5.09
N PRO A 55 -9.93 -9.37 5.55
CA PRO A 55 -8.67 -9.81 4.96
C PRO A 55 -8.96 -10.62 3.69
N ARG A 56 -8.26 -10.30 2.60
CA ARG A 56 -8.20 -11.16 1.41
C ARG A 56 -6.79 -11.51 0.98
N HIS A 57 -5.81 -10.71 1.36
CA HIS A 57 -4.40 -11.01 1.16
C HIS A 57 -3.77 -11.63 2.40
N HIS A 58 -3.21 -12.84 2.28
CA HIS A 58 -2.57 -13.60 3.37
C HIS A 58 -1.39 -12.85 4.03
N SER A 59 -0.82 -11.85 3.35
CA SER A 59 0.35 -11.11 3.82
C SER A 59 0.02 -9.94 4.75
N VAL A 60 -1.25 -9.62 4.97
CA VAL A 60 -1.68 -8.57 5.89
C VAL A 60 -2.23 -9.22 7.15
N HIS A 61 -1.39 -9.36 8.17
CA HIS A 61 -1.83 -9.76 9.51
C HIS A 61 -2.32 -8.51 10.25
N LEU A 62 -3.60 -8.22 10.10
CA LEU A 62 -4.32 -7.28 10.95
C LEU A 62 -5.44 -8.04 11.66
N GLU A 63 -5.62 -7.79 12.95
CA GLU A 63 -6.67 -8.41 13.78
C GLU A 63 -7.61 -7.36 14.40
N VAL A 64 -8.88 -7.71 14.54
CA VAL A 64 -9.85 -6.84 15.20
C VAL A 64 -9.44 -6.71 16.67
N GLY A 65 -9.41 -5.49 17.19
CA GLY A 65 -8.88 -5.13 18.50
C GLY A 65 -7.38 -4.82 18.51
N GLN A 66 -6.64 -5.10 17.43
CA GLN A 66 -5.24 -4.74 17.32
C GLN A 66 -5.08 -3.21 17.40
N GLN A 67 -4.06 -2.76 18.13
CA GLN A 67 -3.73 -1.35 18.24
C GLN A 67 -3.14 -0.82 16.93
N VAL A 68 -3.50 0.42 16.60
CA VAL A 68 -2.94 1.14 15.46
C VAL A 68 -1.45 1.41 15.74
N LEU A 69 -0.59 0.91 14.85
CA LEU A 69 0.85 1.10 14.97
C LEU A 69 1.23 2.55 14.61
N PRO A 70 2.10 3.21 15.39
CA PRO A 70 2.63 4.52 15.04
C PRO A 70 3.31 4.50 13.66
N GLY A 71 3.03 5.51 12.83
CA GLY A 71 3.54 5.61 11.47
C GLY A 71 2.80 4.76 10.43
N SER A 72 1.84 3.93 10.84
CA SER A 72 0.94 3.22 9.90
C SER A 72 0.03 4.18 9.15
N ILE A 73 -0.65 3.68 8.10
CA ILE A 73 -1.63 4.47 7.34
C ILE A 73 -2.76 4.96 8.25
N ALA A 74 -3.30 4.07 9.10
CA ALA A 74 -4.36 4.42 10.05
C ALA A 74 -3.89 5.52 11.02
N ASP A 75 -2.69 5.40 11.59
CA ASP A 75 -2.11 6.42 12.46
C ASP A 75 -2.00 7.78 11.74
N GLN A 76 -1.46 7.78 10.52
CA GLN A 76 -1.29 9.00 9.74
C GLN A 76 -2.64 9.66 9.41
N VAL A 77 -3.66 8.89 9.03
CA VAL A 77 -5.00 9.41 8.76
C VAL A 77 -5.64 9.95 10.04
N LEU A 78 -5.60 9.20 11.15
CA LEU A 78 -6.21 9.63 12.41
C LEU A 78 -5.56 10.91 12.94
N ARG A 79 -4.23 11.05 12.82
CA ARG A 79 -3.53 12.27 13.26
C ARG A 79 -3.73 13.47 12.32
N THR A 80 -3.76 13.25 11.01
CA THR A 80 -3.78 14.34 10.02
C THR A 80 -5.17 14.72 9.54
N GLN A 81 -6.15 13.82 9.73
CA GLN A 81 -7.50 13.90 9.17
C GLN A 81 -7.49 14.13 7.65
N LYS A 82 -6.48 13.57 6.96
CA LYS A 82 -6.28 13.70 5.52
C LYS A 82 -6.13 12.34 4.86
N LYS A 83 -6.54 12.28 3.59
CA LYS A 83 -6.26 11.13 2.74
C LYS A 83 -4.74 10.90 2.69
N THR A 84 -4.34 9.66 2.91
CA THR A 84 -2.93 9.25 2.91
C THR A 84 -2.74 8.08 1.96
N GLU A 85 -1.67 8.11 1.17
CA GLU A 85 -1.32 7.04 0.23
C GLU A 85 0.12 6.63 0.51
N THR A 86 0.36 5.32 0.61
CA THR A 86 1.73 4.81 0.78
C THR A 86 1.87 3.44 0.15
N ILE A 87 3.10 3.08 -0.17
CA ILE A 87 3.43 1.73 -0.58
C ILE A 87 3.95 1.01 0.66
N LEU A 88 3.33 -0.11 1.01
CA LEU A 88 3.70 -0.95 2.15
C LEU A 88 4.79 -1.95 1.72
N ASP A 89 5.97 -1.83 2.34
CA ASP A 89 7.00 -2.88 2.28
C ASP A 89 6.79 -3.81 3.47
N ASN A 90 6.15 -4.96 3.26
CA ASN A 90 6.30 -6.03 4.23
C ASN A 90 7.61 -6.74 3.93
N LEU A 91 8.58 -6.67 4.85
CA LEU A 91 9.85 -7.41 4.77
C LEU A 91 9.66 -8.92 4.58
N SER A 92 8.44 -9.42 4.88
CA SER A 92 8.02 -10.82 4.77
C SER A 92 7.26 -11.17 3.48
N CYS A 93 6.97 -10.20 2.60
CA CYS A 93 6.22 -10.44 1.36
C CYS A 93 7.06 -10.04 0.14
N ASP A 94 7.13 -10.92 -0.85
CA ASP A 94 7.91 -10.71 -2.07
C ASP A 94 7.35 -9.58 -2.97
N THR A 95 6.15 -9.07 -2.67
CA THR A 95 5.45 -8.09 -3.52
C THR A 95 4.96 -6.88 -2.72
N PRO A 96 5.25 -5.63 -3.16
CA PRO A 96 4.83 -4.41 -2.45
C PRO A 96 3.32 -4.17 -2.56
N PHE A 97 2.65 -3.74 -1.50
CA PHE A 97 1.22 -3.38 -1.55
C PHE A 97 1.04 -1.88 -1.62
N TYR A 98 -0.06 -1.44 -2.22
CA TYR A 98 -0.42 -0.04 -2.22
C TYR A 98 -1.57 0.19 -1.22
N GLY A 99 -1.33 1.00 -0.21
CA GLY A 99 -2.30 1.30 0.83
C GLY A 99 -2.82 2.73 0.70
N ILE A 100 -4.14 2.87 0.80
CA ILE A 100 -4.83 4.16 0.85
C ILE A 100 -5.60 4.25 2.17
N GLY A 101 -5.45 5.37 2.85
CA GLY A 101 -6.22 5.72 4.03
C GLY A 101 -7.13 6.91 3.76
N TYR A 102 -8.38 6.83 4.20
CA TYR A 102 -9.36 7.90 4.12
C TYR A 102 -9.86 8.26 5.53
N PRO A 103 -9.92 9.56 5.87
CA PRO A 103 -10.60 9.99 7.08
C PRO A 103 -12.10 9.79 6.89
N ILE A 104 -12.74 9.14 7.87
CA ILE A 104 -14.17 8.94 7.96
C ILE A 104 -14.63 9.29 9.38
N LEU A 105 -15.95 9.38 9.59
CA LEU A 105 -16.55 9.57 10.91
C LEU A 105 -17.44 8.38 11.23
N ILE A 106 -17.34 7.87 12.46
CA ILE A 106 -18.23 6.83 12.99
C ILE A 106 -18.81 7.37 14.28
N GLN A 107 -20.11 7.62 14.31
CA GLN A 107 -20.79 8.25 15.47
C GLN A 107 -20.10 9.58 15.89
N ASP A 108 -19.77 10.42 14.90
CA ASP A 108 -19.02 11.68 15.06
C ASP A 108 -17.58 11.53 15.59
N GLU A 109 -17.09 10.32 15.81
CA GLU A 109 -15.70 10.06 16.19
C GLU A 109 -14.80 9.90 14.95
N PRO A 110 -13.60 10.52 14.96
CA PRO A 110 -12.62 10.35 13.89
C PRO A 110 -12.20 8.90 13.72
N ALA A 111 -12.31 8.41 12.49
CA ALA A 111 -12.01 7.05 12.12
C ALA A 111 -11.19 7.03 10.82
N ALA A 112 -10.46 5.94 10.61
CA ALA A 112 -9.66 5.73 9.41
C ALA A 112 -10.14 4.48 8.67
N LEU A 113 -10.59 4.67 7.42
CA LEU A 113 -10.80 3.58 6.46
C LEU A 113 -9.47 3.33 5.73
N VAL A 114 -8.94 2.11 5.85
CA VAL A 114 -7.73 1.67 5.19
C VAL A 114 -8.07 0.64 4.13
N VAL A 115 -7.65 0.89 2.90
CA VAL A 115 -7.77 -0.03 1.77
C VAL A 115 -6.36 -0.44 1.34
N ILE A 116 -6.09 -1.75 1.38
CA ILE A 116 -4.81 -2.33 0.97
C ILE A 116 -5.04 -3.05 -0.35
N LEU A 117 -4.37 -2.57 -1.38
CA LEU A 117 -4.56 -2.95 -2.76
C LEU A 117 -3.36 -3.79 -3.22
N PRO A 118 -3.56 -4.74 -4.15
CA PRO A 118 -2.47 -5.52 -4.70
C PRO A 118 -1.47 -4.63 -5.42
N SER A 119 -0.23 -5.12 -5.56
CA SER A 119 0.84 -4.47 -6.32
C SER A 119 0.48 -4.14 -7.76
N THR A 120 -0.45 -4.89 -8.34
CA THR A 120 -0.96 -4.71 -9.70
C THR A 120 -1.94 -3.53 -9.81
N PHE A 121 -2.43 -3.00 -8.69
CA PHE A 121 -3.34 -1.88 -8.67
C PHE A 121 -2.59 -0.56 -8.87
N THR A 122 -2.58 -0.08 -10.11
CA THR A 122 -2.00 1.20 -10.49
C THR A 122 -3.06 2.31 -10.41
N THR A 123 -3.09 3.06 -9.29
CA THR A 123 -4.08 4.16 -9.07
C THR A 123 -3.90 5.38 -9.95
N LYS A 124 -2.84 5.41 -10.74
CA LYS A 124 -2.70 6.30 -11.89
C LYS A 124 -2.10 5.46 -13.01
N LYS A 125 -2.55 5.68 -14.24
CA LYS A 125 -1.66 5.65 -15.42
C LYS A 125 -0.48 6.58 -15.11
N THR A 126 0.44 6.14 -14.27
CA THR A 126 1.77 6.69 -14.27
C THR A 126 2.36 6.00 -15.47
N GLU A 127 2.35 6.69 -16.60
CA GLU A 127 2.93 6.17 -17.83
C GLU A 127 4.26 5.52 -17.49
N ALA A 128 4.48 4.32 -18.03
CA ALA A 128 5.70 3.60 -17.75
C ALA A 128 6.88 4.51 -18.05
N PHE A 129 7.93 4.45 -17.24
CA PHE A 129 9.11 5.29 -17.45
C PHE A 129 9.60 5.11 -18.89
N GLU A 130 9.58 6.16 -19.69
CA GLU A 130 10.26 6.16 -20.99
C GLU A 130 11.77 6.43 -20.81
N PHE A 131 12.12 7.19 -19.78
CA PHE A 131 13.48 7.55 -19.42
C PHE A 131 13.71 7.46 -17.90
N ILE A 132 14.95 7.17 -17.51
CA ILE A 132 15.45 7.27 -16.14
C ILE A 132 16.69 8.17 -16.11
N THR A 133 16.72 9.14 -15.20
CA THR A 133 17.89 10.01 -15.05
C THR A 133 18.91 9.34 -14.14
N GLY A 134 20.12 9.21 -14.65
CA GLY A 134 21.28 8.65 -13.96
C GLY A 134 22.35 9.69 -13.72
N LYS A 135 22.93 9.69 -12.52
CA LYS A 135 24.15 10.40 -12.21
C LYS A 135 25.35 9.52 -12.55
N GLN A 136 26.25 10.04 -13.37
CA GLN A 136 27.58 9.51 -13.66
C GLN A 136 28.58 10.64 -13.44
N ASP A 137 29.61 10.40 -12.64
CA ASP A 137 30.51 11.44 -12.13
C ASP A 137 29.73 12.61 -11.49
N GLU A 138 29.70 13.78 -12.13
CA GLU A 138 28.97 14.97 -11.68
C GLU A 138 27.84 15.42 -12.63
N GLU A 139 27.55 14.63 -13.66
CA GLU A 139 26.52 14.93 -14.66
C GLU A 139 25.26 14.06 -14.48
N TRP A 140 24.11 14.63 -14.85
CA TRP A 140 22.81 13.95 -14.84
C TRP A 140 22.37 13.68 -16.27
N ASN A 141 22.29 12.39 -16.62
CA ASN A 141 22.00 11.93 -17.98
C ASN A 141 20.65 11.20 -18.03
N PRO A 142 19.68 11.66 -18.85
CA PRO A 142 18.46 10.90 -19.10
C PRO A 142 18.77 9.71 -20.02
N VAL A 143 18.42 8.51 -19.58
CA VAL A 143 18.63 7.26 -20.31
C VAL A 143 17.30 6.65 -20.67
N ALA A 144 17.12 6.29 -21.94
CA ALA A 144 15.92 5.59 -22.41
C ALA A 144 15.78 4.22 -21.72
N ILE A 145 14.59 3.92 -21.20
CA ILE A 145 14.37 2.74 -20.37
C ILE A 145 14.65 1.42 -21.10
N ASN A 146 14.42 1.40 -22.42
CA ASN A 146 14.63 0.23 -23.26
C ASN A 146 16.12 -0.13 -23.44
N LYS A 147 17.04 0.78 -23.12
CA LYS A 147 18.49 0.53 -23.11
C LYS A 147 19.00 -0.02 -21.78
N VAL A 148 18.18 0.06 -20.72
CA VAL A 148 18.57 -0.42 -19.39
C VAL A 148 18.45 -1.94 -19.34
N SER A 149 19.55 -2.60 -19.00
CA SER A 149 19.65 -4.06 -18.92
C SER A 149 19.14 -4.61 -17.59
N HIS A 150 19.51 -3.97 -16.49
CA HIS A 150 19.09 -4.32 -15.15
C HIS A 150 19.29 -3.15 -14.20
N ILE A 151 18.64 -3.26 -13.05
CA ILE A 151 18.67 -2.29 -11.96
C ILE A 151 18.94 -3.07 -10.67
N GLU A 152 19.86 -2.58 -9.86
CA GLU A 152 20.16 -3.17 -8.56
C GLU A 152 20.14 -2.15 -7.43
N SER A 153 19.96 -2.64 -6.21
CA SER A 153 20.28 -1.87 -5.01
C SER A 153 21.59 -2.37 -4.42
N LEU A 154 22.59 -1.50 -4.43
CA LEU A 154 23.93 -1.77 -3.93
C LEU A 154 24.39 -0.60 -3.05
N GLN A 155 24.89 -0.90 -1.85
CA GLN A 155 25.43 0.09 -0.90
C GLN A 155 24.46 1.26 -0.59
N LYS A 156 23.18 0.94 -0.32
CA LYS A 156 22.11 1.93 -0.04
C LYS A 156 21.81 2.90 -1.19
N LYS A 157 22.26 2.57 -2.40
CA LYS A 157 22.01 3.33 -3.63
C LYS A 157 21.27 2.44 -4.63
N THR A 158 20.54 3.05 -5.54
CA THR A 158 19.96 2.37 -6.70
C THR A 158 20.84 2.62 -7.90
N TRP A 159 21.26 1.55 -8.56
CA TRP A 159 22.07 1.58 -9.77
C TRP A 159 21.30 0.99 -10.93
N PHE A 160 21.47 1.55 -12.11
CA PHE A 160 20.98 0.95 -13.35
C PHE A 160 22.11 0.87 -14.37
N TYR A 161 22.04 -0.14 -15.23
CA TYR A 161 23.15 -0.51 -16.12
C TYR A 161 22.73 -0.47 -17.58
N VAL A 162 23.54 0.18 -18.39
CA VAL A 162 23.37 0.33 -19.83
C VAL A 162 24.66 -0.11 -20.49
N GLU A 163 24.62 -1.18 -21.29
CA GLU A 163 25.81 -1.74 -21.92
C GLU A 163 26.95 -2.03 -20.92
N ARG A 164 27.99 -1.18 -20.89
CA ARG A 164 29.15 -1.28 -19.97
C ARG A 164 29.20 -0.16 -18.93
N GLU A 165 28.19 0.69 -18.90
CA GLU A 165 28.10 1.85 -18.04
C GLU A 165 27.12 1.61 -16.89
N GLN A 166 27.39 2.27 -15.77
CA GLN A 166 26.54 2.23 -14.59
C GLN A 166 26.19 3.65 -14.16
N PHE A 167 24.94 3.80 -13.74
CA PHE A 167 24.39 5.09 -13.36
C PHE A 167 23.72 4.98 -12.01
N LYS A 168 23.90 6.01 -11.19
CA LYS A 168 23.22 6.11 -9.90
C LYS A 168 21.91 6.89 -10.06
N THR A 169 20.82 6.40 -9.50
CA THR A 169 19.56 7.17 -9.40
C THR A 169 19.13 7.36 -7.95
N ASN A 170 18.34 8.40 -7.69
CA ASN A 170 17.71 8.64 -6.39
C ASN A 170 16.35 7.92 -6.27
N ILE A 171 15.86 7.33 -7.36
CA ILE A 171 14.63 6.56 -7.37
C ILE A 171 14.89 5.20 -6.70
N THR A 172 14.01 4.79 -5.79
CA THR A 172 14.15 3.50 -5.10
C THR A 172 13.78 2.34 -6.03
N LEU A 173 14.35 1.15 -5.82
CA LEU A 173 13.93 -0.08 -6.54
C LEU A 173 12.41 -0.30 -6.48
N LYS A 174 11.81 0.05 -5.35
CA LYS A 174 10.38 -0.07 -5.08
C LYS A 174 9.55 0.83 -5.99
N GLU A 175 9.93 2.10 -6.08
CA GLU A 175 9.27 3.05 -6.97
C GLU A 175 9.47 2.67 -8.44
N LEU A 176 10.67 2.17 -8.79
CA LEU A 176 10.95 1.66 -10.12
C LEU A 176 10.06 0.47 -10.47
N GLN A 177 9.89 -0.53 -9.58
CA GLN A 177 9.06 -1.70 -9.86
C GLN A 177 7.62 -1.35 -10.27
N ILE A 178 7.06 -0.28 -9.71
CA ILE A 178 5.67 0.13 -9.99
C ILE A 178 5.53 0.77 -11.37
N ARG A 179 6.58 1.45 -11.84
CA ARG A 179 6.55 2.32 -13.02
C ARG A 179 7.38 1.80 -14.20
N LEU A 180 8.16 0.75 -14.00
CA LEU A 180 8.89 0.12 -15.08
C LEU A 180 7.93 -0.62 -16.01
N PRO A 181 8.23 -0.65 -17.32
CA PRO A 181 7.51 -1.51 -18.27
C PRO A 181 7.48 -2.98 -17.84
N SER A 182 6.47 -3.72 -18.28
CA SER A 182 6.23 -5.12 -17.90
C SER A 182 7.35 -6.11 -18.27
N TYR A 183 8.26 -5.73 -19.17
CA TYR A 183 9.45 -6.52 -19.52
C TYR A 183 10.58 -6.41 -18.48
N PHE A 184 10.41 -5.61 -17.43
CA PHE A 184 11.26 -5.63 -16.26
C PHE A 184 10.67 -6.58 -15.20
N ILE A 185 11.42 -7.62 -14.85
CA ILE A 185 11.02 -8.61 -13.86
C ILE A 185 11.90 -8.48 -12.62
N ARG A 186 11.26 -8.39 -11.45
CA ARG A 186 11.97 -8.47 -10.17
C ARG A 186 12.34 -9.92 -9.89
N ILE A 187 13.63 -10.22 -9.86
CA ILE A 187 14.16 -11.58 -9.64
C ILE A 187 14.79 -11.76 -8.26
N HIS A 188 15.01 -10.67 -7.54
CA HIS A 188 15.55 -10.66 -6.18
C HIS A 188 15.14 -9.36 -5.47
N ARG A 189 15.17 -9.34 -4.13
CA ARG A 189 14.93 -8.11 -3.35
C ARG A 189 15.84 -6.95 -3.76
N SER A 190 17.01 -7.24 -4.31
CA SER A 190 17.97 -6.24 -4.77
C SER A 190 18.11 -6.14 -6.29
N TYR A 191 17.33 -6.89 -7.10
CA TYR A 191 17.49 -6.92 -8.56
C TYR A 191 16.17 -6.87 -9.32
N ILE A 192 16.12 -6.01 -10.33
CA ILE A 192 15.09 -5.98 -11.38
C ILE A 192 15.81 -6.08 -12.74
N VAL A 193 15.39 -7.01 -13.59
CA VAL A 193 16.08 -7.33 -14.85
C VAL A 193 15.15 -7.08 -16.04
N ASN A 194 15.67 -6.45 -17.09
CA ASN A 194 15.02 -6.37 -18.39
C ASN A 194 15.19 -7.71 -19.12
N ILE A 195 14.08 -8.42 -19.35
CA ILE A 195 14.11 -9.75 -19.97
C ILE A 195 14.70 -9.75 -21.39
N TYR A 196 14.66 -8.63 -22.10
CA TYR A 196 15.23 -8.51 -23.44
C TYR A 196 16.77 -8.58 -23.44
N PHE A 197 17.42 -8.37 -22.30
CA PHE A 197 18.87 -8.45 -22.15
C PHE A 197 19.36 -9.79 -21.57
N ILE A 198 18.45 -10.69 -21.21
CA ILE A 198 18.80 -12.03 -20.75
C ILE A 198 19.30 -12.83 -21.95
N LYS A 199 20.61 -13.06 -22.01
CA LYS A 199 21.17 -14.01 -22.99
C LYS A 199 20.85 -15.42 -22.53
N LYS A 200 20.21 -16.20 -23.39
CA LYS A 200 20.09 -17.65 -23.21
C LYS A 200 21.49 -18.25 -23.37
N ASN A 201 22.05 -18.75 -22.28
CA ASN A 201 23.24 -19.60 -22.39
C ASN A 201 22.79 -20.93 -23.02
N GLY A 202 23.08 -21.13 -24.31
CA GLY A 202 22.87 -22.41 -24.98
C GLY A 202 22.82 -22.34 -26.51
N ALA A 203 23.98 -22.46 -27.15
CA ALA A 203 24.36 -23.65 -27.92
C ALA A 203 25.89 -23.69 -28.01
#